data_AF-A0A0N0XQ57-F1
#
_entry.id   AF-A0A0N0XQ57-F1
#
_cell.length_a   1.000
_cell.length_b   1.000
_cell.length_c   1.000
_cell.angle_alpha   90.00
_cell.angle_beta   90.00
_cell.angle_gamma   90.00
#
_symmetry.space_group_name_H-M   'P 1'
#
loop_
_entity.id
_entity.type
_entity.pdbx_description
1 polymer ?
#
loop_
_entity_poly.entity_id
_entity_poly.type
_entity_poly.pdbx_seq_one_letter_code
_entity_poly.pdbx_strand_id
1 'polypeptide(L)'
;MLCALAERWVDVLRRGDYDDTDMGAIAYTTGTGRTPMTERLACLVRTTGELREALESWLRGEPAVDVFRGKVPRGVELPDVPAGFGPHDDPTTADRRDWARLLQSWVDGAPVDWDRLHTGRHPRRIALPTYPFRLRRYWVDTTRPANGTNGTNGTPASALHPLVHTNTSDLNEHRYTSHFTGREFFLADHRVPARAGETATASDGRPDAVPVLPAVAYLEMARAAAVQAAGGDEHAWSLESASWLRPLVVDRATDVHTALTTRSGGGLDYEVYAEGDDGARVVFGRGRLRRATAAPAERLDLAALRAQCDGPVLDAETCYARLTGIGMAYGPALRGIERLHTGSRQSMARLKLPAAAARESGYVLHPAMLDAALHATLGLFADEPGTPRTALPYALGELAVPRAVPGTAWAVVRFAEDDHGGAVRRLDLDLCDDDGEVCVRLRGFSVRTADGSGTTADGEPIRPAAQTPEPPSGPDDAYLLDLIEAIGRREMSADEFKRSLA
;
A
#
# COMPACT_ATOMS: atom_id res chain seq x y z
N MET A 1 11.26 -11.69 -23.49
CA MET A 1 12.55 -12.00 -22.83
C MET A 1 13.13 -13.30 -23.36
N LEU A 2 12.30 -14.33 -23.59
CA LEU A 2 12.73 -15.61 -24.16
C LEU A 2 13.32 -15.48 -25.58
N CYS A 3 12.73 -14.65 -26.47
CA CYS A 3 13.28 -14.38 -27.80
C CYS A 3 14.71 -13.82 -27.75
N ALA A 4 14.95 -12.79 -26.94
CA ALA A 4 16.28 -12.20 -26.76
C ALA A 4 17.32 -13.19 -26.20
N LEU A 5 16.89 -14.20 -25.44
CA LEU A 5 17.78 -15.25 -24.93
C LEU A 5 18.11 -16.26 -26.05
N ALA A 6 17.12 -16.64 -26.85
CA ALA A 6 17.32 -17.49 -28.02
C ALA A 6 18.23 -16.83 -29.07
N GLU A 7 18.08 -15.53 -29.32
CA GLU A 7 18.97 -14.76 -30.20
C GLU A 7 20.43 -14.82 -29.71
N ARG A 8 20.67 -14.60 -28.41
CA ARG A 8 22.02 -14.74 -27.83
C ARG A 8 22.59 -16.14 -27.98
N TRP A 9 21.75 -17.17 -27.86
CA TRP A 9 22.14 -18.56 -28.08
C TRP A 9 22.51 -18.82 -29.56
N VAL A 10 21.71 -18.33 -30.49
CA VAL A 10 22.02 -18.42 -31.93
C VAL A 10 23.36 -17.74 -32.23
N ASP A 11 23.62 -16.58 -31.63
CA ASP A 11 24.87 -15.84 -31.83
C ASP A 11 26.11 -16.59 -31.34
N VAL A 12 26.08 -17.15 -30.12
CA VAL A 12 27.21 -17.96 -29.59
C VAL A 12 27.45 -19.23 -30.41
N LEU A 13 26.38 -19.89 -30.88
CA LEU A 13 26.48 -21.10 -31.69
C LEU A 13 27.03 -20.79 -33.09
N ARG A 14 26.69 -19.63 -33.66
CA ARG A 14 27.25 -19.17 -34.95
C ARG A 14 28.73 -18.81 -34.86
N ARG A 15 29.18 -18.27 -33.72
CA ARG A 15 30.60 -17.98 -33.48
C ARG A 15 31.45 -19.22 -33.25
N GLY A 16 30.83 -20.37 -33.00
CA GLY A 16 31.54 -21.59 -32.62
C GLY A 16 32.10 -21.53 -31.20
N ASP A 17 31.43 -20.78 -30.31
CA ASP A 17 31.83 -20.67 -28.89
C ASP A 17 31.63 -22.02 -28.15
N TYR A 18 30.87 -22.95 -28.75
CA TYR A 18 30.64 -24.31 -28.28
C TYR A 18 30.71 -25.28 -29.46
N ASP A 19 31.11 -26.52 -29.20
CA ASP A 19 31.06 -27.62 -30.16
C ASP A 19 30.19 -28.79 -29.68
N ASP A 20 30.05 -29.83 -30.50
CA ASP A 20 29.18 -30.96 -30.19
C ASP A 20 29.62 -31.76 -28.94
N THR A 21 30.87 -31.64 -28.52
CA THR A 21 31.36 -32.27 -27.28
C THR A 21 30.86 -31.55 -26.03
N ASP A 22 30.44 -30.30 -26.15
CA ASP A 22 29.88 -29.50 -25.05
C ASP A 22 28.40 -29.82 -24.77
N MET A 23 27.70 -30.55 -25.65
CA MET A 23 26.25 -30.75 -25.56
C MET A 23 25.80 -31.34 -24.22
N GLY A 24 26.59 -32.26 -23.64
CA GLY A 24 26.30 -32.80 -22.31
C GLY A 24 26.42 -31.75 -21.20
N ALA A 25 27.42 -30.85 -21.28
CA ALA A 25 27.61 -29.77 -20.33
C ALA A 25 26.59 -28.63 -20.53
N ILE A 26 26.20 -28.34 -21.78
CA ILE A 26 25.12 -27.41 -22.13
C ILE A 26 23.81 -27.89 -21.49
N ALA A 27 23.38 -29.12 -21.77
CA ALA A 27 22.13 -29.67 -21.25
C ALA A 27 22.11 -29.66 -19.72
N TYR A 28 23.20 -30.11 -19.08
CA TYR A 28 23.34 -30.10 -17.63
C TYR A 28 23.23 -28.69 -17.04
N THR A 29 23.94 -27.72 -17.62
CA THR A 29 23.98 -26.35 -17.11
C THR A 29 22.65 -25.63 -17.35
N THR A 30 21.95 -25.89 -18.46
CA THR A 30 20.62 -25.32 -18.70
C THR A 30 19.55 -25.91 -17.80
N GLY A 31 19.62 -27.21 -17.49
CA GLY A 31 18.65 -27.89 -16.63
C GLY A 31 18.82 -27.57 -15.14
N THR A 32 20.07 -27.48 -14.66
CA THR A 32 20.37 -27.36 -13.21
C THR A 32 20.85 -25.98 -12.78
N GLY A 33 21.37 -25.17 -13.72
CA GLY A 33 22.01 -23.88 -13.43
C GLY A 33 21.12 -22.66 -13.65
N ARG A 34 19.85 -22.85 -13.99
CA ARG A 34 18.91 -21.80 -14.39
C ARG A 34 17.60 -21.93 -13.64
N THR A 35 17.07 -20.81 -13.14
CA THR A 35 15.76 -20.77 -12.48
C THR A 35 14.66 -20.90 -13.55
N PRO A 36 13.75 -21.89 -13.46
CA PRO A 36 12.63 -22.02 -14.38
C PRO A 36 11.67 -20.82 -14.24
N MET A 37 11.49 -20.08 -15.31
CA MET A 37 10.55 -18.95 -15.36
C MET A 37 9.18 -19.40 -15.89
N THR A 38 8.23 -18.46 -15.99
CA THR A 38 6.85 -18.72 -16.42
C THR A 38 6.76 -19.09 -17.90
N GLU A 39 7.55 -18.47 -18.77
CA GLU A 39 7.67 -18.86 -20.19
C GLU A 39 8.86 -19.80 -20.37
N ARG A 40 8.61 -20.98 -20.92
CA ARG A 40 9.60 -22.06 -21.05
C ARG A 40 9.73 -22.50 -22.51
N LEU A 41 10.95 -22.84 -22.90
CA LEU A 41 11.32 -23.38 -24.21
C LEU A 41 12.28 -24.54 -23.98
N ALA A 42 12.04 -25.67 -24.64
CA ALA A 42 12.91 -26.83 -24.64
C ALA A 42 13.16 -27.30 -26.09
N CYS A 43 14.37 -27.79 -26.36
CA CYS A 43 14.78 -28.33 -27.65
C CYS A 43 15.39 -29.72 -27.42
N LEU A 44 14.86 -30.74 -28.09
CA LEU A 44 15.42 -32.10 -28.08
C LEU A 44 16.36 -32.27 -29.28
N VAL A 45 17.65 -32.10 -29.05
CA VAL A 45 18.69 -32.02 -30.09
C VAL A 45 19.96 -32.75 -29.64
N ARG A 46 20.80 -33.16 -30.61
CA ARG A 46 22.04 -33.90 -30.39
C ARG A 46 23.30 -33.12 -30.73
N THR A 47 23.19 -32.09 -31.57
CA THR A 47 24.32 -31.28 -32.02
C THR A 47 24.07 -29.79 -31.80
N THR A 48 25.16 -29.02 -31.76
CA THR A 48 25.11 -27.56 -31.74
C THR A 48 24.44 -26.99 -32.99
N GLY A 49 24.61 -27.65 -34.13
CA GLY A 49 23.94 -27.32 -35.39
C GLY A 49 22.42 -27.48 -35.31
N GLU A 50 21.94 -28.61 -34.78
CA GLU A 50 20.52 -28.87 -34.56
C GLU A 50 19.92 -27.89 -33.55
N LEU A 51 20.63 -27.59 -32.45
CA LEU A 51 20.21 -26.59 -31.47
C LEU A 51 20.02 -25.21 -32.10
N ARG A 52 20.96 -24.79 -32.96
CA ARG A 52 20.88 -23.51 -33.68
C ARG A 52 19.66 -23.47 -34.59
N GLU A 53 19.46 -24.50 -35.41
CA GLU A 53 18.33 -24.57 -36.35
C GLU A 53 16.98 -24.57 -35.63
N ALA A 54 16.87 -25.30 -34.51
CA ALA A 54 15.68 -25.32 -33.67
C ALA A 54 15.32 -23.91 -33.13
N LEU A 55 16.32 -23.18 -32.61
CA LEU A 55 16.14 -21.83 -32.09
C LEU A 55 15.82 -20.81 -33.20
N GLU A 56 16.48 -20.89 -34.35
CA GLU A 56 16.22 -20.02 -35.50
C GLU A 56 14.83 -20.23 -36.09
N SER A 57 14.36 -21.47 -36.13
CA SER A 57 13.01 -21.81 -36.60
C SER A 57 11.95 -21.32 -35.61
N TRP A 58 12.18 -21.50 -34.31
CA TRP A 58 11.31 -20.97 -33.27
C TRP A 58 11.21 -19.43 -33.29
N LEU A 59 12.35 -18.73 -33.48
CA LEU A 59 12.39 -17.28 -33.60
C LEU A 59 11.61 -16.77 -34.81
N ARG A 60 11.58 -17.52 -35.91
CA ARG A 60 10.79 -17.21 -37.12
C ARG A 60 9.31 -17.58 -36.99
N GLY A 61 8.92 -18.27 -35.90
CA GLY A 61 7.56 -18.77 -35.71
C GLY A 61 7.22 -19.97 -36.60
N GLU A 62 8.23 -20.67 -37.11
CA GLU A 62 8.04 -21.85 -37.96
C GLU A 62 7.86 -23.11 -37.11
N PRO A 63 7.07 -24.09 -37.58
CA PRO A 63 6.98 -25.39 -36.91
C PRO A 63 8.34 -26.08 -36.92
N ALA A 64 8.90 -26.32 -35.74
CA ALA A 64 10.12 -27.09 -35.57
C ALA A 64 9.78 -28.39 -34.84
N VAL A 65 10.21 -29.51 -35.41
CA VAL A 65 10.12 -30.81 -34.73
C VAL A 65 10.99 -30.73 -33.47
N ASP A 66 10.51 -31.30 -32.37
CA ASP A 66 11.27 -31.40 -31.12
C ASP A 66 11.60 -30.06 -30.44
N VAL A 67 10.82 -29.03 -30.75
CA VAL A 67 10.82 -27.75 -30.02
C VAL A 67 9.51 -27.62 -29.25
N PHE A 68 9.62 -27.54 -27.93
CA PHE A 68 8.49 -27.48 -27.01
C PHE A 68 8.45 -26.10 -26.36
N ARG A 69 7.27 -25.48 -26.30
CA ARG A 69 7.07 -24.18 -25.63
C ARG A 69 5.83 -24.21 -24.75
N GLY A 70 5.90 -23.53 -23.62
CA GLY A 70 4.80 -23.48 -22.67
C GLY A 70 4.85 -22.22 -21.82
N LYS A 71 3.69 -21.85 -21.28
CA LYS A 71 3.55 -20.74 -20.33
C LYS A 71 2.83 -21.26 -19.10
N VAL A 72 3.56 -21.35 -18.00
CA VAL A 72 3.05 -21.88 -16.72
C VAL A 72 2.13 -20.85 -16.07
N PRO A 73 0.81 -21.13 -15.92
CA PRO A 73 -0.13 -20.25 -15.23
C PRO A 73 0.15 -20.22 -13.72
N ARG A 74 -0.24 -19.13 -13.04
CA ARG A 74 -0.22 -19.07 -11.57
C ARG A 74 -1.54 -19.63 -11.02
N GLY A 75 -1.47 -20.46 -9.97
CA GLY A 75 -2.65 -20.91 -9.21
C GLY A 75 -3.45 -22.07 -9.80
N VAL A 76 -2.88 -22.83 -10.74
CA VAL A 76 -3.51 -24.02 -11.34
C VAL A 76 -2.74 -25.27 -10.91
N GLU A 77 -3.45 -26.39 -10.79
CA GLU A 77 -2.86 -27.70 -10.54
C GLU A 77 -1.90 -28.07 -11.69
N LEU A 78 -0.64 -28.35 -11.34
CA LEU A 78 0.41 -28.61 -12.32
C LEU A 78 0.34 -30.07 -12.80
N PRO A 79 0.65 -30.34 -14.07
CA PRO A 79 0.68 -31.72 -14.56
C PRO A 79 1.78 -32.53 -13.85
N ASP A 80 1.49 -33.80 -13.58
CA ASP A 80 2.48 -34.75 -13.08
C ASP A 80 3.53 -35.07 -14.16
N VAL A 81 4.73 -35.45 -13.70
CA VAL A 81 5.80 -35.97 -14.58
C VAL A 81 5.38 -37.36 -15.11
N PRO A 82 5.57 -37.68 -16.41
CA PRO A 82 5.23 -38.98 -16.96
C PRO A 82 5.92 -40.16 -16.24
N ALA A 83 5.23 -41.29 -16.10
CA ALA A 83 5.82 -42.54 -15.61
C ALA A 83 7.00 -42.98 -16.50
N GLY A 84 8.13 -43.36 -15.90
CA GLY A 84 9.39 -43.61 -16.61
C GLY A 84 10.43 -42.48 -16.47
N PHE A 85 10.03 -41.32 -15.94
CA PHE A 85 10.93 -40.20 -15.59
C PHE A 85 10.72 -39.73 -14.14
N GLY A 86 10.19 -40.63 -13.30
CA GLY A 86 9.99 -40.37 -11.89
C GLY A 86 11.27 -40.57 -11.07
N PRO A 87 11.20 -40.43 -9.74
CA PRO A 87 12.33 -40.56 -8.82
C PRO A 87 13.12 -41.89 -8.87
N HIS A 88 12.66 -42.91 -9.59
CA HIS A 88 13.20 -44.28 -9.51
C HIS A 88 13.54 -44.94 -10.85
N ASP A 89 13.48 -44.22 -11.97
CA ASP A 89 13.63 -44.81 -13.31
C ASP A 89 15.00 -44.50 -13.94
N ASP A 90 15.51 -45.40 -14.79
CA ASP A 90 16.84 -45.29 -15.44
C ASP A 90 16.78 -44.50 -16.77
N PRO A 91 17.33 -43.27 -16.82
CA PRO A 91 17.30 -42.41 -18.02
C PRO A 91 18.08 -42.98 -19.21
N THR A 92 18.90 -44.03 -19.03
CA THR A 92 19.66 -44.67 -20.10
C THR A 92 18.81 -45.57 -21.01
N THR A 93 17.57 -45.86 -20.61
CA THR A 93 16.62 -46.70 -21.36
C THR A 93 15.57 -45.91 -22.16
N ALA A 94 15.53 -44.59 -22.00
CA ALA A 94 14.53 -43.71 -22.60
C ALA A 94 14.73 -43.50 -24.11
N ASP A 95 13.65 -43.59 -24.88
CA ASP A 95 13.65 -43.28 -26.32
C ASP A 95 13.31 -41.81 -26.62
N ARG A 96 13.32 -41.41 -27.89
CA ARG A 96 13.03 -40.02 -28.31
C ARG A 96 11.63 -39.56 -27.89
N ARG A 97 10.63 -40.46 -27.89
CA ARG A 97 9.24 -40.15 -27.52
C ARG A 97 9.12 -39.93 -26.02
N ASP A 98 9.88 -40.69 -25.25
CA ASP A 98 9.97 -40.55 -23.80
C ASP A 98 10.54 -39.16 -23.45
N TRP A 99 11.66 -38.77 -24.08
CA TRP A 99 12.23 -37.43 -23.92
C TRP A 99 11.28 -36.30 -24.34
N ALA A 100 10.59 -36.46 -25.47
CA ALA A 100 9.61 -35.48 -25.92
C ALA A 100 8.48 -35.25 -24.90
N ARG A 101 8.01 -36.33 -24.26
CA ARG A 101 6.98 -36.25 -23.21
C ARG A 101 7.49 -35.53 -21.96
N LEU A 102 8.70 -35.85 -21.50
CA LEU A 102 9.31 -35.16 -20.35
C LEU A 102 9.44 -33.66 -20.59
N LEU A 103 9.96 -33.27 -21.76
CA LEU A 103 10.15 -31.86 -22.12
C LEU A 103 8.81 -31.13 -22.26
N GLN A 104 7.79 -31.78 -22.84
CA GLN A 104 6.45 -31.22 -22.92
C GLN A 104 5.87 -30.98 -21.51
N SER A 105 5.90 -31.98 -20.62
CA SER A 105 5.43 -31.81 -19.24
C SER A 105 6.17 -30.71 -18.49
N TRP A 106 7.49 -30.58 -18.70
CA TRP A 106 8.26 -29.51 -18.08
C TRP A 106 7.90 -28.12 -18.59
N VAL A 107 7.72 -27.92 -19.91
CA VAL A 107 7.30 -26.61 -20.42
C VAL A 107 5.89 -26.23 -19.96
N ASP A 108 5.05 -27.23 -19.68
CA ASP A 108 3.70 -27.06 -19.13
C ASP A 108 3.69 -26.83 -17.61
N GLY A 109 4.82 -27.03 -16.92
CA GLY A 109 5.00 -26.62 -15.54
C GLY A 109 5.42 -27.72 -14.56
N ALA A 110 5.43 -28.99 -14.99
CA ALA A 110 5.77 -30.12 -14.13
C ALA A 110 7.16 -29.96 -13.47
N PRO A 111 7.31 -30.33 -12.18
CA PRO A 111 8.59 -30.29 -11.48
C PRO A 111 9.48 -31.47 -11.92
N VAL A 112 10.55 -31.18 -12.66
CA VAL A 112 11.53 -32.18 -13.12
C VAL A 112 12.84 -32.04 -12.36
N ASP A 113 13.32 -33.14 -11.78
CA ASP A 113 14.62 -33.23 -11.11
C ASP A 113 15.72 -33.55 -12.14
N TRP A 114 16.29 -32.50 -12.74
CA TRP A 114 17.28 -32.61 -13.81
C TRP A 114 18.59 -33.29 -13.38
N ASP A 115 18.97 -33.21 -12.10
CA ASP A 115 20.22 -33.81 -11.61
C ASP A 115 20.18 -35.35 -11.71
N ARG A 116 19.00 -35.96 -11.64
CA ARG A 116 18.84 -37.44 -11.74
C ARG A 116 19.08 -37.98 -13.14
N LEU A 117 18.98 -37.15 -14.18
CA LEU A 117 19.21 -37.56 -15.56
C LEU A 117 20.71 -37.76 -15.87
N HIS A 118 21.58 -37.37 -14.95
CA HIS A 118 23.03 -37.48 -15.08
C HIS A 118 23.58 -38.49 -14.07
N THR A 119 23.43 -39.79 -14.37
CA THR A 119 23.93 -40.86 -13.51
C THR A 119 25.44 -41.09 -13.71
N GLY A 120 26.21 -41.17 -12.62
CA GLY A 120 27.63 -41.55 -12.61
C GLY A 120 28.65 -40.42 -12.70
N ARG A 121 28.62 -39.57 -13.73
CA ARG A 121 29.50 -38.38 -13.85
C ARG A 121 28.68 -37.13 -14.18
N HIS A 122 28.62 -36.20 -13.23
CA HIS A 122 28.03 -34.89 -13.48
C HIS A 122 28.92 -34.11 -14.46
N PRO A 123 28.40 -33.66 -15.62
CA PRO A 123 29.12 -32.77 -16.51
C PRO A 123 29.56 -31.52 -15.75
N ARG A 124 30.71 -30.96 -16.09
CA ARG A 124 31.14 -29.68 -15.50
C ARG A 124 30.20 -28.58 -15.99
N ARG A 125 29.74 -27.71 -15.09
CA ARG A 125 29.01 -26.50 -15.49
C ARG A 125 29.91 -25.60 -16.35
N ILE A 126 29.37 -25.14 -17.46
CA ILE A 126 30.06 -24.24 -18.40
C ILE A 126 29.43 -22.85 -18.37
N ALA A 127 30.18 -21.83 -18.77
CA ALA A 127 29.60 -20.51 -18.97
C ALA A 127 28.61 -20.58 -20.14
N LEU A 128 27.41 -20.06 -19.94
CA LEU A 128 26.35 -20.01 -20.96
C LEU A 128 25.91 -18.56 -21.20
N PRO A 129 25.21 -18.25 -22.31
CA PRO A 129 24.64 -16.92 -22.52
C PRO A 129 23.83 -16.43 -21.33
N THR A 130 24.18 -15.25 -20.81
CA THR A 130 23.50 -14.67 -19.65
C THR A 130 22.06 -14.28 -19.99
N TYR A 131 21.19 -14.27 -18.98
CA TYR A 131 19.82 -13.80 -19.16
C TYR A 131 19.82 -12.36 -19.73
N PRO A 132 19.03 -12.09 -20.78
CA PRO A 132 18.83 -10.74 -21.29
C PRO A 132 17.88 -10.01 -20.34
N PHE A 133 18.39 -9.61 -19.18
CA PHE A 133 17.62 -8.81 -18.23
C PHE A 133 17.05 -7.60 -18.96
N ARG A 134 15.76 -7.35 -18.75
CA ARG A 134 15.12 -6.13 -19.25
C ARG A 134 15.85 -4.95 -18.60
N LEU A 135 16.63 -4.24 -19.41
CA LEU A 135 17.37 -3.07 -18.97
C LEU A 135 16.37 -1.94 -18.69
N ARG A 136 16.02 -1.78 -17.41
CA ARG A 136 15.40 -0.57 -16.90
C ARG A 136 16.49 0.23 -16.20
N ARG A 137 16.55 1.54 -16.47
CA ARG A 137 17.51 2.43 -15.84
C ARG A 137 17.10 2.66 -14.40
N TYR A 138 17.82 2.04 -13.47
CA TYR A 138 17.77 2.34 -12.04
C TYR A 138 19.09 3.00 -11.67
N TRP A 139 19.10 4.33 -11.51
CA TRP A 139 20.31 5.10 -11.26
C TRP A 139 20.06 6.12 -10.16
N VAL A 140 21.02 6.27 -9.25
CA VAL A 140 21.07 7.42 -8.33
C VAL A 140 21.95 8.46 -9.02
N ASP A 141 21.38 9.62 -9.33
CA ASP A 141 22.12 10.70 -9.98
C ASP A 141 23.09 11.36 -9.00
N THR A 142 24.36 10.97 -9.07
CA THR A 142 25.45 11.49 -8.22
C THR A 142 26.15 12.71 -8.83
N THR A 143 25.66 13.23 -9.96
CA THR A 143 26.27 14.39 -10.63
C THR A 143 25.73 15.74 -10.16
N ARG A 144 24.81 15.74 -9.17
CA ARG A 144 24.49 16.94 -8.41
C ARG A 144 25.50 17.09 -7.26
N PRO A 145 26.29 18.19 -7.20
CA PRO A 145 27.30 18.34 -6.17
C PRO A 145 26.67 18.28 -4.78
N ALA A 146 27.23 17.40 -3.95
CA ALA A 146 27.11 17.50 -2.51
C ALA A 146 27.77 18.82 -2.06
N ASN A 147 26.95 19.87 -1.89
CA ASN A 147 27.25 21.06 -1.10
C ASN A 147 25.90 21.69 -0.73
N GLY A 148 25.54 21.95 0.53
CA GLY A 148 26.38 22.03 1.72
C GLY A 148 25.79 21.28 2.92
N THR A 149 26.70 20.98 3.83
CA THR A 149 26.46 20.79 5.25
C THR A 149 25.50 21.83 5.81
N ASN A 150 24.23 21.45 5.90
CA ASN A 150 23.37 21.75 7.04
C ASN A 150 22.34 20.62 7.11
N GLY A 151 22.23 19.97 8.27
CA GLY A 151 21.33 18.85 8.49
C GLY A 151 19.86 19.28 8.42
N THR A 152 19.33 19.39 7.20
CA THR A 152 17.89 19.53 6.95
C THR A 152 17.39 18.21 6.37
N ASN A 153 16.87 17.36 7.26
CA ASN A 153 15.88 16.34 6.91
C ASN A 153 14.72 17.08 6.24
N GLY A 154 14.64 17.01 4.92
CA GLY A 154 13.64 17.71 4.16
C GLY A 154 13.33 16.98 2.86
N THR A 155 12.05 17.03 2.50
CA THR A 155 11.48 16.57 1.23
C THR A 155 12.40 16.88 0.04
N PRO A 156 12.58 15.95 -0.94
CA PRO A 156 13.38 16.21 -2.12
C PRO A 156 12.91 17.49 -2.85
N ALA A 157 13.88 18.33 -3.26
CA ALA A 157 13.63 19.68 -3.82
C ALA A 157 12.79 19.74 -5.12
N SER A 158 12.29 18.61 -5.61
CA SER A 158 11.41 18.48 -6.78
C SER A 158 10.05 17.83 -6.47
N ALA A 159 9.74 17.58 -5.20
CA ALA A 159 8.45 17.01 -4.82
C ALA A 159 7.30 18.01 -5.02
N LEU A 160 6.14 17.50 -5.46
CA LEU A 160 4.91 18.30 -5.60
C LEU A 160 4.39 18.82 -4.25
N HIS A 161 4.62 18.05 -3.18
CA HIS A 161 4.22 18.33 -1.81
C HIS A 161 5.02 17.41 -0.86
N PRO A 162 5.28 17.78 0.42
CA PRO A 162 6.05 16.95 1.35
C PRO A 162 5.60 15.50 1.54
N LEU A 163 4.30 15.23 1.40
CA LEU A 163 3.71 13.88 1.47
C LEU A 163 3.27 13.32 0.12
N VAL A 164 3.37 14.09 -0.96
CA VAL A 164 2.99 13.68 -2.33
C VAL A 164 4.12 14.09 -3.27
N HIS A 165 5.03 13.17 -3.59
CA HIS A 165 6.29 13.55 -4.23
C HIS A 165 6.18 13.68 -5.74
N THR A 166 5.82 12.60 -6.44
CA THR A 166 5.87 12.57 -7.91
C THR A 166 4.55 12.02 -8.47
N ASN A 167 4.04 12.62 -9.55
CA ASN A 167 2.96 12.03 -10.32
C ASN A 167 3.50 10.83 -11.10
N THR A 168 2.95 9.64 -10.84
CA THR A 168 3.34 8.36 -11.45
C THR A 168 2.16 7.68 -12.14
N SER A 169 1.19 8.49 -12.56
CA SER A 169 0.01 8.04 -13.31
C SER A 169 0.40 7.37 -14.63
N ASP A 170 -0.39 6.38 -15.02
CA ASP A 170 -0.36 5.78 -16.34
C ASP A 170 -1.80 5.67 -16.91
N LEU A 171 -1.99 4.88 -17.97
CA LEU A 171 -3.31 4.72 -18.58
C LEU A 171 -4.30 3.91 -17.72
N ASN A 172 -3.83 3.23 -16.68
CA ASN A 172 -4.64 2.37 -15.83
C ASN A 172 -5.01 3.04 -14.51
N GLU A 173 -4.15 3.93 -13.99
CA GLU A 173 -4.36 4.54 -12.68
C GLU A 173 -3.85 5.98 -12.62
N HIS A 174 -4.67 6.88 -12.05
CA HIS A 174 -4.20 8.18 -11.61
C HIS A 174 -3.54 8.02 -10.24
N ARG A 175 -2.22 8.20 -10.17
CA ARG A 175 -1.43 7.89 -8.98
C ARG A 175 -0.32 8.89 -8.74
N TYR A 176 -0.07 9.17 -7.47
CA TYR A 176 1.14 9.82 -7.00
C TYR A 176 1.95 8.86 -6.14
N THR A 177 3.27 8.89 -6.25
CA THR A 177 4.19 8.10 -5.41
C THR A 177 5.01 9.01 -4.53
N SER A 178 5.12 8.64 -3.25
CA SER A 178 5.99 9.24 -2.26
C SER A 178 6.96 8.19 -1.73
N HIS A 179 8.25 8.53 -1.73
CA HIS A 179 9.30 7.65 -1.22
C HIS A 179 9.60 8.03 0.23
N PHE A 180 9.21 7.20 1.18
CA PHE A 180 9.47 7.43 2.60
C PHE A 180 10.61 6.55 3.09
N THR A 181 11.60 7.17 3.73
CA THR A 181 12.79 6.52 4.24
C THR A 181 12.67 6.07 5.70
N GLY A 182 11.64 6.54 6.40
CA GLY A 182 11.47 6.37 7.85
C GLY A 182 12.22 7.42 8.67
N ARG A 183 12.92 8.36 8.01
CA ARG A 183 13.73 9.43 8.64
C ARG A 183 13.02 10.78 8.65
N GLU A 184 11.93 10.90 7.91
CA GLU A 184 11.05 12.06 7.91
C GLU A 184 10.56 12.32 9.34
N PHE A 185 10.44 13.58 9.76
CA PHE A 185 10.16 13.88 11.17
C PHE A 185 8.88 13.20 11.67
N PHE A 186 7.85 13.11 10.82
CA PHE A 186 6.56 12.52 11.15
C PHE A 186 6.59 10.98 11.20
N LEU A 187 7.64 10.32 10.71
CA LEU A 187 7.85 8.88 10.81
C LEU A 187 8.85 8.54 11.92
N ALA A 188 9.98 9.25 11.95
CA ALA A 188 11.02 9.05 12.95
C ALA A 188 10.51 9.24 14.38
N ASP A 189 9.61 10.22 14.56
CA ASP A 189 9.06 10.61 15.85
C ASP A 189 7.63 10.08 16.09
N HIS A 190 7.03 9.30 15.17
CA HIS A 190 5.74 8.63 15.38
C HIS A 190 5.95 7.12 15.55
N ARG A 191 6.26 6.70 16.78
CA ARG A 191 6.48 5.29 17.11
C ARG A 191 5.35 4.76 17.97
N VAL A 192 4.72 3.70 17.50
CA VAL A 192 3.56 3.07 18.15
C VAL A 192 3.84 1.58 18.37
N PRO A 193 3.15 0.92 19.31
CA PRO A 193 3.33 -0.51 19.55
C PRO A 193 3.07 -1.33 18.27
N ALA A 194 3.90 -2.34 18.00
CA ALA A 194 3.74 -3.20 16.83
C ALA A 194 2.40 -3.98 16.82
N ARG A 195 1.85 -4.26 18.02
CA ARG A 195 0.53 -4.87 18.21
C ARG A 195 -0.23 -4.16 19.32
N ALA A 196 -1.54 -4.03 19.14
CA ALA A 196 -2.42 -3.46 20.16
C ALA A 196 -2.37 -4.31 21.44
N GLY A 197 -2.04 -3.68 22.57
CA GLY A 197 -1.94 -4.35 23.87
C GLY A 197 -0.58 -4.96 24.22
N GLU A 198 0.42 -4.92 23.33
CA GLU A 198 1.79 -5.32 23.66
C GLU A 198 2.59 -4.10 24.15
N THR A 199 2.92 -4.07 25.45
CA THR A 199 3.85 -3.11 26.07
C THR A 199 5.24 -3.71 26.27
N ALA A 200 5.69 -4.56 25.34
CA ALA A 200 6.98 -5.22 25.48
C ALA A 200 8.11 -4.18 25.41
N THR A 201 8.94 -4.14 26.45
CA THR A 201 10.23 -3.45 26.43
C THR A 201 11.24 -4.36 25.74
N ALA A 202 11.90 -3.86 24.69
CA ALA A 202 13.08 -4.49 24.11
C ALA A 202 14.16 -4.69 25.19
N SER A 203 15.10 -5.59 24.93
CA SER A 203 16.19 -5.94 25.84
C SER A 203 17.14 -4.77 26.19
N ASP A 204 17.02 -3.64 25.48
CA ASP A 204 17.73 -2.38 25.74
C ASP A 204 16.91 -1.34 26.54
N GLY A 205 15.72 -1.72 27.02
CA GLY A 205 14.82 -0.86 27.80
C GLY A 205 13.97 0.11 26.97
N ARG A 206 13.99 0.02 25.64
CA ARG A 206 13.09 0.82 24.77
C ARG A 206 11.75 0.11 24.57
N PRO A 207 10.63 0.84 24.42
CA PRO A 207 9.38 0.23 23.97
C PRO A 207 9.59 -0.42 22.60
N ASP A 208 9.05 -1.63 22.38
CA ASP A 208 8.98 -2.28 21.07
C ASP A 208 7.99 -1.53 20.17
N ALA A 209 8.43 -0.35 19.71
CA ALA A 209 7.63 0.61 18.98
C ALA A 209 8.22 0.85 17.59
N VAL A 210 7.38 0.64 16.59
CA VAL A 210 7.74 0.70 15.18
C VAL A 210 7.35 2.06 14.59
N PRO A 211 8.15 2.61 13.65
CA PRO A 211 7.81 3.85 12.95
C PRO A 211 6.58 3.61 12.08
N VAL A 212 5.48 4.30 12.39
CA VAL A 212 4.22 4.17 11.66
C VAL A 212 3.86 5.52 11.09
N LEU A 213 3.39 5.54 9.84
CA LEU A 213 2.88 6.77 9.24
C LEU A 213 1.66 7.27 10.05
N PRO A 214 1.67 8.50 10.59
CA PRO A 214 0.56 9.02 11.38
C PRO A 214 -0.75 9.00 10.58
N ALA A 215 -1.86 8.65 11.22
CA ALA A 215 -3.16 8.57 10.56
C ALA A 215 -3.55 9.88 9.85
N VAL A 216 -3.22 11.03 10.46
CA VAL A 216 -3.45 12.36 9.90
C VAL A 216 -2.67 12.65 8.62
N ALA A 217 -1.52 11.99 8.40
CA ALA A 217 -0.71 12.18 7.19
C ALA A 217 -1.45 11.67 5.94
N TYR A 218 -2.27 10.61 6.08
CA TYR A 218 -3.10 10.08 4.99
C TYR A 218 -4.10 11.11 4.49
N LEU A 219 -4.67 11.91 5.41
CA LEU A 219 -5.64 12.94 5.09
C LEU A 219 -4.99 14.06 4.27
N GLU A 220 -3.79 14.49 4.66
CA GLU A 220 -3.03 15.48 3.90
C GLU A 220 -2.54 14.93 2.56
N MET A 221 -2.14 13.65 2.49
CA MET A 221 -1.78 12.98 1.23
C MET A 221 -2.94 13.02 0.24
N ALA A 222 -4.14 12.61 0.69
CA ALA A 222 -5.33 12.61 -0.14
C ALA A 222 -5.73 14.02 -0.60
N ARG A 223 -5.72 15.01 0.32
CA ARG A 223 -6.03 16.41 -0.01
C ARG A 223 -5.03 16.98 -1.02
N ALA A 224 -3.73 16.83 -0.75
CA ALA A 224 -2.69 17.34 -1.62
C ALA A 224 -2.74 16.67 -3.01
N ALA A 225 -2.97 15.35 -3.08
CA ALA A 225 -3.14 14.65 -4.34
C ALA A 225 -4.35 15.16 -5.13
N ALA A 226 -5.49 15.43 -4.47
CA ALA A 226 -6.68 15.97 -5.12
C ALA A 226 -6.46 17.38 -5.69
N VAL A 227 -5.75 18.25 -4.96
CA VAL A 227 -5.36 19.58 -5.46
C VAL A 227 -4.45 19.44 -6.69
N GLN A 228 -3.47 18.52 -6.66
CA GLN A 228 -2.59 18.28 -7.80
C GLN A 228 -3.33 17.69 -9.02
N ALA A 229 -4.35 16.87 -8.80
CA ALA A 229 -5.06 16.15 -9.86
C ALA A 229 -6.14 17.00 -10.53
N ALA A 230 -6.92 17.73 -9.73
CA ALA A 230 -8.15 18.39 -10.16
C ALA A 230 -8.12 19.91 -9.95
N GLY A 231 -6.99 20.45 -9.50
CA GLY A 231 -6.82 21.88 -9.24
C GLY A 231 -7.75 22.41 -8.14
N GLY A 232 -7.77 23.73 -8.03
CA GLY A 232 -8.43 24.45 -6.93
C GLY A 232 -7.41 25.03 -5.96
N ASP A 233 -7.91 25.87 -5.05
CA ASP A 233 -7.09 26.32 -3.93
C ASP A 233 -6.80 25.17 -2.95
N GLU A 234 -5.97 25.45 -1.96
CA GLU A 234 -5.51 24.46 -0.99
C GLU A 234 -6.62 24.00 -0.01
N HIS A 235 -7.77 24.68 0.02
CA HIS A 235 -8.94 24.43 0.88
C HIS A 235 -10.13 23.86 0.10
N ALA A 236 -9.99 23.65 -1.21
CA ALA A 236 -11.08 23.30 -2.12
C ALA A 236 -11.65 21.89 -1.93
N TRP A 237 -11.10 21.09 -1.01
CA TRP A 237 -11.44 19.69 -0.81
C TRP A 237 -11.72 19.37 0.65
N SER A 238 -12.87 18.75 0.91
CA SER A 238 -13.17 18.03 2.16
C SER A 238 -12.99 16.53 1.94
N LEU A 239 -12.71 15.80 3.02
CA LEU A 239 -12.64 14.34 2.99
C LEU A 239 -13.84 13.76 3.72
N GLU A 240 -14.33 12.62 3.25
CA GLU A 240 -15.44 11.89 3.83
C GLU A 240 -15.12 10.41 3.94
N SER A 241 -15.69 9.75 4.95
CA SER A 241 -15.65 8.30 5.11
C SER A 241 -14.22 7.74 5.05
N ALA A 242 -13.27 8.44 5.65
CA ALA A 242 -11.89 7.98 5.72
C ALA A 242 -11.80 6.78 6.67
N SER A 243 -11.05 5.76 6.28
CA SER A 243 -10.84 4.54 7.04
C SER A 243 -9.36 4.16 7.01
N TRP A 244 -8.83 3.82 8.19
CA TRP A 244 -7.48 3.28 8.34
C TRP A 244 -7.61 1.77 8.55
N LEU A 245 -7.28 1.01 7.51
CA LEU A 245 -7.48 -0.43 7.47
C LEU A 245 -6.38 -1.16 8.24
N ARG A 246 -5.15 -0.64 8.16
CA ARG A 246 -4.00 -1.17 8.90
C ARG A 246 -2.88 -0.12 9.02
N PRO A 247 -2.01 -0.22 10.03
CA PRO A 247 -0.84 0.65 10.14
C PRO A 247 0.12 0.44 8.96
N LEU A 248 0.66 1.54 8.42
CA LEU A 248 1.77 1.51 7.46
C LEU A 248 3.07 1.73 8.23
N VAL A 249 3.80 0.64 8.43
CA VAL A 249 5.12 0.63 9.07
C VAL A 249 6.18 0.99 8.02
N VAL A 250 7.05 1.96 8.33
CA VAL A 250 8.17 2.37 7.46
C VAL A 250 9.48 2.17 8.20
N ASP A 251 9.85 0.91 8.41
CA ASP A 251 11.12 0.50 9.03
C ASP A 251 12.28 0.45 8.01
N ARG A 252 11.93 0.42 6.72
CA ARG A 252 12.81 0.53 5.57
C ARG A 252 12.23 1.50 4.55
N ALA A 253 13.08 1.95 3.63
CA ALA A 253 12.65 2.83 2.55
C ALA A 253 11.53 2.16 1.73
N THR A 254 10.40 2.85 1.63
CA THR A 254 9.13 2.31 1.11
C THR A 254 8.48 3.33 0.19
N ASP A 255 8.10 2.88 -1.01
CA ASP A 255 7.24 3.67 -1.89
C ASP A 255 5.79 3.53 -1.44
N VAL A 256 5.15 4.67 -1.19
CA VAL A 256 3.74 4.77 -0.82
C VAL A 256 3.00 5.52 -1.91
N HIS A 257 1.90 4.93 -2.35
CA HIS A 257 1.10 5.40 -3.45
C HIS A 257 -0.20 6.03 -2.94
N THR A 258 -0.58 7.17 -3.52
CA THR A 258 -1.92 7.75 -3.37
C THR A 258 -2.60 7.69 -4.73
N ALA A 259 -3.57 6.79 -4.87
CA ALA A 259 -4.39 6.66 -6.07
C ALA A 259 -5.68 7.45 -5.95
N LEU A 260 -6.14 8.00 -7.07
CA LEU A 260 -7.38 8.75 -7.18
C LEU A 260 -8.26 8.16 -8.29
N THR A 261 -9.54 8.01 -7.99
CA THR A 261 -10.54 7.56 -8.98
C THR A 261 -11.68 8.57 -9.02
N THR A 262 -12.06 9.03 -10.21
CA THR A 262 -13.17 9.96 -10.38
C THR A 262 -14.50 9.30 -10.07
N ARG A 263 -15.37 10.01 -9.35
CA ARG A 263 -16.77 9.61 -9.12
C ARG A 263 -17.71 10.45 -9.99
N SER A 264 -18.91 9.92 -10.24
CA SER A 264 -20.02 10.72 -10.75
C SER A 264 -20.28 11.91 -9.79
N GLY A 265 -20.52 13.10 -10.35
CA GLY A 265 -20.76 14.31 -9.58
C GLY A 265 -19.50 15.09 -9.16
N GLY A 266 -18.31 14.75 -9.67
CA GLY A 266 -17.09 15.56 -9.50
C GLY A 266 -16.33 15.35 -8.18
N GLY A 267 -16.69 14.32 -7.41
CA GLY A 267 -15.91 13.84 -6.27
C GLY A 267 -14.81 12.84 -6.70
N LEU A 268 -13.94 12.49 -5.76
CA LEU A 268 -12.87 11.50 -5.94
C LEU A 268 -12.97 10.42 -4.87
N ASP A 269 -12.69 9.17 -5.20
CA ASP A 269 -12.25 8.18 -4.22
C ASP A 269 -10.73 8.21 -4.14
N TYR A 270 -10.17 7.97 -2.96
CA TYR A 270 -8.72 7.83 -2.78
C TYR A 270 -8.36 6.54 -2.05
N GLU A 271 -7.20 5.99 -2.41
CA GLU A 271 -6.56 4.92 -1.67
C GLU A 271 -5.08 5.23 -1.45
N VAL A 272 -4.62 5.01 -0.22
CA VAL A 272 -3.20 5.02 0.16
C VAL A 272 -2.74 3.58 0.30
N TYR A 273 -1.80 3.17 -0.54
CA TYR A 273 -1.34 1.78 -0.63
C TYR A 273 0.17 1.68 -0.85
N ALA A 274 0.74 0.49 -0.62
CA ALA A 274 2.09 0.14 -1.07
C ALA A 274 2.06 -1.24 -1.74
N GLU A 275 3.12 -1.58 -2.47
CA GLU A 275 3.30 -2.93 -3.01
C GLU A 275 3.92 -3.84 -1.94
N GLY A 276 3.32 -5.01 -1.72
CA GLY A 276 3.86 -6.07 -0.88
C GLY A 276 5.07 -6.77 -1.51
N ASP A 277 5.73 -7.64 -0.74
CA ASP A 277 6.92 -8.39 -1.22
C ASP A 277 6.62 -9.30 -2.43
N ASP A 278 5.37 -9.71 -2.59
CA ASP A 278 4.85 -10.49 -3.72
C ASP A 278 4.39 -9.63 -4.92
N GLY A 279 4.51 -8.30 -4.79
CA GLY A 279 4.02 -7.30 -5.74
C GLY A 279 2.50 -7.04 -5.64
N ALA A 280 1.80 -7.59 -4.65
CA ALA A 280 0.38 -7.34 -4.46
C ALA A 280 0.14 -5.96 -3.84
N ARG A 281 -0.97 -5.32 -4.23
CA ARG A 281 -1.41 -4.05 -3.64
C ARG A 281 -1.90 -4.26 -2.21
N VAL A 282 -1.31 -3.56 -1.26
CA VAL A 282 -1.74 -3.52 0.14
C VAL A 282 -2.28 -2.14 0.47
N VAL A 283 -3.61 -2.03 0.65
CA VAL A 283 -4.27 -0.76 1.00
C VAL A 283 -4.20 -0.52 2.51
N PHE A 284 -3.70 0.64 2.90
CA PHE A 284 -3.54 1.05 4.30
C PHE A 284 -4.64 2.01 4.76
N GLY A 285 -5.10 2.88 3.85
CA GLY A 285 -6.22 3.76 4.11
C GLY A 285 -6.95 4.15 2.84
N ARG A 286 -8.22 4.51 2.98
CA ARG A 286 -9.07 4.92 1.86
C ARG A 286 -10.17 5.86 2.33
N GLY A 287 -10.75 6.60 1.41
CA GLY A 287 -11.88 7.46 1.67
C GLY A 287 -12.34 8.18 0.41
N ARG A 288 -13.11 9.25 0.60
CA ARG A 288 -13.64 10.07 -0.48
C ARG A 288 -13.21 11.51 -0.31
N LEU A 289 -13.08 12.23 -1.42
CA LEU A 289 -12.94 13.67 -1.44
C LEU A 289 -14.14 14.28 -2.18
N ARG A 290 -14.64 15.40 -1.64
CA ARG A 290 -15.63 16.24 -2.31
C ARG A 290 -15.15 17.67 -2.37
N ARG A 291 -15.68 18.43 -3.33
CA ARG A 291 -15.45 19.87 -3.36
C ARG A 291 -16.01 20.48 -2.08
N ALA A 292 -15.16 21.21 -1.37
CA ALA A 292 -15.58 21.92 -0.18
C ALA A 292 -16.65 22.95 -0.56
N THR A 293 -17.74 22.97 0.20
CA THR A 293 -18.70 24.07 0.14
C THR A 293 -18.18 25.19 1.03
N ALA A 294 -18.32 26.44 0.57
CA ALA A 294 -17.97 27.60 1.39
C ALA A 294 -18.91 27.63 2.61
N ALA A 295 -18.40 27.18 3.76
CA ALA A 295 -19.07 27.32 5.03
C ALA A 295 -18.73 28.70 5.64
N PRO A 296 -19.67 29.35 6.33
CA PRO A 296 -19.36 30.57 7.06
C PRO A 296 -18.28 30.30 8.12
N ALA A 297 -17.40 31.27 8.31
CA ALA A 297 -16.40 31.22 9.37
C ALA A 297 -17.11 31.12 10.73
N GLU A 298 -16.88 30.01 11.43
CA GLU A 298 -17.36 29.80 12.78
C GLU A 298 -16.26 30.19 13.75
N ARG A 299 -16.66 30.89 14.82
CA ARG A 299 -15.78 31.27 15.91
C ARG A 299 -16.24 30.60 17.19
N LEU A 300 -15.36 29.83 17.81
CA LEU A 300 -15.58 29.15 19.08
C LEU A 300 -15.33 30.09 20.26
N ASP A 301 -16.18 30.01 21.30
CA ASP A 301 -15.92 30.65 22.58
C ASP A 301 -14.95 29.80 23.41
N LEU A 302 -13.66 30.10 23.27
CA LEU A 302 -12.57 29.38 23.94
C LEU A 302 -12.65 29.46 25.46
N ALA A 303 -13.16 30.58 26.00
CA ALA A 303 -13.29 30.74 27.45
C ALA A 303 -14.41 29.84 28.00
N ALA A 304 -15.55 29.80 27.34
CA ALA A 304 -16.67 28.93 27.71
C ALA A 304 -16.32 27.45 27.56
N LEU A 305 -15.65 27.06 26.47
CA LEU A 305 -15.21 25.67 26.26
C LEU A 305 -14.17 25.25 27.30
N ARG A 306 -13.21 26.12 27.62
CA ARG A 306 -12.25 25.83 28.68
C ARG A 306 -12.92 25.67 30.05
N ALA A 307 -13.92 26.50 30.36
CA ALA A 307 -14.65 26.42 31.64
C ALA A 307 -15.50 25.14 31.79
N GLN A 308 -15.84 24.49 30.69
CA GLN A 308 -16.57 23.22 30.65
C GLN A 308 -15.65 21.99 30.82
N CYS A 309 -14.31 22.17 30.84
CA CYS A 309 -13.38 21.10 31.19
C CYS A 309 -13.35 20.94 32.72
N ASP A 310 -13.86 19.82 33.23
CA ASP A 310 -14.10 19.53 34.65
C ASP A 310 -12.97 18.73 35.33
N GLY A 311 -11.89 18.43 34.61
CA GLY A 311 -10.73 17.70 35.10
C GLY A 311 -9.49 18.57 35.36
N PRO A 312 -8.36 17.95 35.76
CA PRO A 312 -7.10 18.65 35.96
C PRO A 312 -6.53 19.27 34.67
N VAL A 313 -5.59 20.20 34.85
CA VAL A 313 -4.77 20.72 33.75
C VAL A 313 -3.43 19.98 33.76
N LEU A 314 -3.11 19.34 32.64
CA LEU A 314 -1.84 18.65 32.43
C LEU A 314 -0.90 19.53 31.62
N ASP A 315 0.39 19.50 31.97
CA ASP A 315 1.45 20.07 31.16
C ASP A 315 1.94 19.09 30.08
N ALA A 316 2.77 19.59 29.17
CA ALA A 316 3.34 18.81 28.08
C ALA A 316 4.06 17.55 28.57
N GLU A 317 4.89 17.68 29.61
CA GLU A 317 5.69 16.57 30.13
C GLU A 317 4.79 15.44 30.67
N THR A 318 3.77 15.79 31.46
CA THR A 318 2.80 14.84 31.99
C THR A 318 2.02 14.16 30.86
N CYS A 319 1.58 14.91 29.84
CA CYS A 319 0.89 14.34 28.68
C CYS A 319 1.73 13.29 27.95
N TYR A 320 2.98 13.63 27.61
CA TYR A 320 3.85 12.71 26.86
C TYR A 320 4.40 11.57 27.71
N ALA A 321 4.55 11.75 29.03
CA ALA A 321 4.85 10.66 29.95
C ALA A 321 3.70 9.63 29.98
N ARG A 322 2.44 10.10 30.03
CA ARG A 322 1.27 9.21 29.96
C ARG A 322 1.19 8.47 28.63
N LEU A 323 1.36 9.16 27.50
CA LEU A 323 1.37 8.53 26.17
C LEU A 323 2.50 7.49 26.03
N THR A 324 3.69 7.78 26.57
CA THR A 324 4.79 6.82 26.61
C THR A 324 4.42 5.60 27.45
N GLY A 325 3.76 5.81 28.60
CA GLY A 325 3.25 4.74 29.47
C GLY A 325 2.23 3.81 28.81
N ILE A 326 1.58 4.24 27.71
CA ILE A 326 0.64 3.41 26.93
C ILE A 326 1.28 2.82 25.66
N GLY A 327 2.61 2.93 25.54
CA GLY A 327 3.40 2.42 24.41
C GLY A 327 3.53 3.39 23.22
N MET A 328 2.95 4.58 23.30
CA MET A 328 3.02 5.58 22.23
C MET A 328 4.23 6.49 22.44
N ALA A 329 5.31 6.22 21.71
CA ALA A 329 6.60 6.87 21.86
C ALA A 329 6.77 8.01 20.83
N TYR A 330 6.26 9.20 21.17
CA TYR A 330 6.43 10.38 20.33
C TYR A 330 7.78 11.07 20.54
N GLY A 331 8.49 11.36 19.46
CA GLY A 331 9.72 12.15 19.46
C GLY A 331 9.46 13.68 19.42
N PRO A 332 10.51 14.51 19.55
CA PRO A 332 10.39 15.96 19.71
C PRO A 332 9.59 16.70 18.63
N ALA A 333 9.55 16.21 17.40
CA ALA A 333 8.84 16.82 16.28
C ALA A 333 7.32 16.61 16.34
N LEU A 334 6.83 15.61 17.08
CA LEU A 334 5.38 15.35 17.27
C LEU A 334 4.88 15.69 18.68
N ARG A 335 5.73 16.34 19.49
CA ARG A 335 5.37 16.81 20.83
C ARG A 335 4.77 18.22 20.83
N GLY A 336 3.62 18.39 20.15
CA GLY A 336 2.95 19.68 19.96
C GLY A 336 2.03 20.19 21.08
N ILE A 337 1.71 19.41 22.12
CA ILE A 337 0.88 19.89 23.25
C ILE A 337 1.72 20.78 24.18
N GLU A 338 1.26 22.00 24.44
CA GLU A 338 1.81 22.86 25.51
C GLU A 338 1.07 22.66 26.84
N ARG A 339 -0.26 22.53 26.77
CA ARG A 339 -1.15 22.40 27.93
C ARG A 339 -2.42 21.69 27.53
N LEU A 340 -2.93 20.83 28.40
CA LEU A 340 -4.17 20.08 28.19
C LEU A 340 -5.12 20.28 29.37
N HIS A 341 -6.27 20.87 29.12
CA HIS A 341 -7.40 20.88 30.04
C HIS A 341 -8.19 19.58 29.82
N THR A 342 -8.29 18.74 30.86
CA THR A 342 -8.98 17.44 30.77
C THR A 342 -10.42 17.56 31.23
N GLY A 343 -11.25 16.57 30.90
CA GLY A 343 -12.62 16.52 31.35
C GLY A 343 -13.36 15.26 30.93
N SER A 344 -14.49 15.02 31.56
CA SER A 344 -15.32 13.82 31.41
C SER A 344 -16.06 13.76 30.06
N ARG A 345 -16.40 14.91 29.49
CA ARG A 345 -17.10 15.04 28.20
C ARG A 345 -16.31 15.73 27.11
N GLN A 346 -15.34 16.56 27.49
CA GLN A 346 -14.51 17.29 26.57
C GLN A 346 -13.12 17.58 27.13
N SER A 347 -12.16 17.76 26.24
CA SER A 347 -10.82 18.22 26.56
C SER A 347 -10.43 19.35 25.61
N MET A 348 -9.53 20.21 26.08
CA MET A 348 -9.04 21.34 25.30
C MET A 348 -7.53 21.48 25.45
N ALA A 349 -6.81 21.43 24.33
CA ALA A 349 -5.36 21.51 24.30
C ALA A 349 -4.88 22.81 23.64
N ARG A 350 -3.89 23.46 24.25
CA ARG A 350 -3.07 24.46 23.55
C ARG A 350 -1.98 23.73 22.79
N LEU A 351 -1.91 23.97 21.49
CA LEU A 351 -0.97 23.34 20.58
C LEU A 351 0.03 24.34 20.02
N LYS A 352 1.28 23.93 19.89
CA LYS A 352 2.35 24.68 19.23
C LYS A 352 3.18 23.78 18.35
N LEU A 353 3.44 24.24 17.13
CA LEU A 353 4.27 23.53 16.18
C LEU A 353 5.69 23.39 16.74
N PRO A 354 6.19 22.16 16.96
CA PRO A 354 7.53 21.98 17.48
C PRO A 354 8.58 22.51 16.49
N ALA A 355 9.62 23.17 17.01
CA ALA A 355 10.70 23.71 16.18
C ALA A 355 11.39 22.64 15.33
N ALA A 356 11.38 21.37 15.78
CA ALA A 356 11.91 20.25 15.04
C ALA A 356 11.12 19.95 13.75
N ALA A 357 9.81 20.20 13.75
CA ALA A 357 8.91 19.98 12.62
C ALA A 357 8.74 21.22 11.73
N ALA A 358 8.94 22.42 12.28
CA ALA A 358 8.79 23.69 11.56
C ALA A 358 9.81 23.94 10.42
N ARG A 359 10.76 23.02 10.21
CA ARG A 359 11.78 23.13 9.15
C ARG A 359 11.23 22.82 7.76
N GLU A 360 10.16 22.06 7.68
CA GLU A 360 9.48 21.73 6.43
C GLU A 360 8.18 22.55 6.32
N SER A 361 7.90 23.03 5.12
CA SER A 361 6.75 23.89 4.82
C SER A 361 5.92 23.30 3.67
N GLY A 362 4.73 23.83 3.43
CA GLY A 362 3.83 23.37 2.35
C GLY A 362 2.69 22.46 2.81
N TYR A 363 2.54 22.23 4.11
CA TYR A 363 1.39 21.52 4.68
C TYR A 363 0.24 22.47 4.95
N VAL A 364 -0.98 22.07 4.56
CA VAL A 364 -2.23 22.68 5.05
C VAL A 364 -2.65 22.01 6.35
N LEU A 365 -2.61 20.69 6.37
CA LEU A 365 -2.82 19.85 7.55
C LEU A 365 -1.46 19.38 8.08
N HIS A 366 -0.75 20.27 8.78
CA HIS A 366 0.59 19.96 9.28
C HIS A 366 0.57 18.71 10.19
N PRO A 367 1.32 17.63 9.88
CA PRO A 367 1.25 16.36 10.61
C PRO A 367 1.45 16.52 12.12
N ALA A 368 2.47 17.27 12.54
CA ALA A 368 2.72 17.52 13.97
C ALA A 368 1.57 18.23 14.70
N MET A 369 0.83 19.12 14.04
CA MET A 369 -0.26 19.86 14.69
C MET A 369 -1.53 19.02 14.73
N LEU A 370 -1.87 18.34 13.62
CA LEU A 370 -3.08 17.53 13.58
C LEU A 370 -2.96 16.28 14.46
N ASP A 371 -1.77 15.67 14.51
CA ASP A 371 -1.50 14.55 15.42
C ASP A 371 -1.51 15.00 16.89
N ALA A 372 -0.97 16.19 17.20
CA ALA A 372 -1.10 16.76 18.54
C ALA A 372 -2.56 17.06 18.95
N ALA A 373 -3.45 17.34 18.00
CA ALA A 373 -4.88 17.40 18.28
C ALA A 373 -5.47 16.00 18.60
N LEU A 374 -4.99 14.94 17.93
CA LEU A 374 -5.35 13.56 18.32
C LEU A 374 -4.79 13.19 19.69
N HIS A 375 -3.60 13.66 20.07
CA HIS A 375 -3.07 13.46 21.43
C HIS A 375 -3.95 14.08 22.51
N ALA A 376 -4.69 15.15 22.21
CA ALA A 376 -5.60 15.80 23.16
C ALA A 376 -6.78 14.88 23.58
N THR A 377 -7.04 13.81 22.83
CA THR A 377 -8.00 12.75 23.24
C THR A 377 -7.61 12.08 24.55
N LEU A 378 -6.32 12.09 24.92
CA LEU A 378 -5.83 11.67 26.24
C LEU A 378 -6.61 12.34 27.38
N GLY A 379 -7.02 13.59 27.19
CA GLY A 379 -7.73 14.37 28.20
C GLY A 379 -9.17 13.91 28.45
N LEU A 380 -9.74 13.08 27.59
CA LEU A 380 -11.08 12.50 27.77
C LEU A 380 -11.07 11.21 28.59
N PHE A 381 -9.92 10.52 28.62
CA PHE A 381 -9.76 9.22 29.26
C PHE A 381 -8.89 9.29 30.52
N ALA A 382 -8.62 10.50 31.02
CA ALA A 382 -7.66 10.75 32.10
C ALA A 382 -8.11 10.20 33.47
N ASP A 383 -9.41 10.03 33.68
CA ASP A 383 -10.02 9.71 34.99
C ASP A 383 -10.61 8.29 35.07
N GLU A 384 -10.54 7.47 34.01
CA GLU A 384 -11.00 6.06 34.06
C GLU A 384 -9.99 5.19 34.83
N PRO A 385 -10.34 4.66 36.03
CA PRO A 385 -9.42 3.82 36.81
C PRO A 385 -9.27 2.45 36.13
N GLY A 386 -8.04 2.06 35.78
CA GLY A 386 -7.72 0.64 35.53
C GLY A 386 -6.91 0.27 34.30
N THR A 387 -6.82 1.09 33.24
CA THR A 387 -5.88 0.79 32.14
C THR A 387 -5.60 2.02 31.28
N PRO A 388 -4.32 2.34 31.02
CA PRO A 388 -3.97 3.24 29.94
C PRO A 388 -4.31 2.57 28.60
N ARG A 389 -5.40 2.99 27.93
CA ARG A 389 -5.84 2.37 26.68
C ARG A 389 -5.18 3.05 25.48
N THR A 390 -4.47 2.29 24.66
CA THR A 390 -4.08 2.76 23.33
C THR A 390 -5.35 3.01 22.51
N ALA A 391 -5.60 4.25 22.13
CA ALA A 391 -6.70 4.66 21.27
C ALA A 391 -6.14 4.84 19.85
N LEU A 392 -6.33 3.83 19.00
CA LEU A 392 -5.85 3.89 17.62
C LEU A 392 -6.92 4.43 16.67
N PRO A 393 -6.57 5.35 15.76
CA PRO A 393 -7.47 5.82 14.71
C PRO A 393 -8.03 4.65 13.89
N TYR A 394 -9.34 4.63 13.69
CA TYR A 394 -10.03 3.58 12.93
C TYR A 394 -10.79 4.15 11.72
N ALA A 395 -11.57 5.20 11.94
CA ALA A 395 -12.35 5.85 10.88
C ALA A 395 -12.59 7.34 11.18
N LEU A 396 -12.94 8.10 10.15
CA LEU A 396 -13.35 9.50 10.25
C LEU A 396 -14.53 9.74 9.30
N GLY A 397 -15.61 10.30 9.84
CA GLY A 397 -16.81 10.62 9.07
C GLY A 397 -16.55 11.74 8.07
N GLU A 398 -16.08 12.89 8.56
CA GLU A 398 -15.82 14.08 7.74
C GLU A 398 -14.58 14.83 8.24
N LEU A 399 -13.79 15.34 7.29
CA LEU A 399 -12.75 16.34 7.49
C LEU A 399 -13.08 17.58 6.66
N ALA A 400 -13.34 18.70 7.33
CA ALA A 400 -13.45 20.00 6.70
C ALA A 400 -12.18 20.83 6.99
N VAL A 401 -11.65 21.50 5.96
CA VAL A 401 -10.42 22.30 6.04
C VAL A 401 -10.69 23.75 5.62
N PRO A 402 -11.44 24.55 6.40
CA PRO A 402 -11.68 25.96 6.09
C PRO A 402 -10.41 26.78 5.85
N ARG A 403 -9.30 26.45 6.54
CA ARG A 403 -8.00 27.13 6.41
C ARG A 403 -6.86 26.22 6.87
N ALA A 404 -5.63 26.58 6.49
CA ALA A 404 -4.44 25.89 6.95
C ALA A 404 -4.28 25.99 8.48
N VAL A 405 -3.76 24.93 9.10
CA VAL A 405 -3.53 24.90 10.55
C VAL A 405 -2.36 25.83 10.90
N PRO A 406 -2.57 26.85 11.75
CA PRO A 406 -1.50 27.77 12.15
C PRO A 406 -0.45 27.06 13.02
N GLY A 407 0.74 27.66 13.14
CA GLY A 407 1.81 27.15 14.01
C GLY A 407 1.47 27.17 15.50
N THR A 408 0.37 27.84 15.88
CA THR A 408 -0.19 27.84 17.22
C THR A 408 -1.71 27.76 17.13
N ALA A 409 -2.31 26.79 17.81
CA ALA A 409 -3.76 26.53 17.74
C ALA A 409 -4.31 26.06 19.09
N TRP A 410 -5.63 26.04 19.20
CA TRP A 410 -6.38 25.30 20.20
C TRP A 410 -7.06 24.10 19.54
N ALA A 411 -6.94 22.93 20.16
CA ALA A 411 -7.73 21.76 19.80
C ALA A 411 -8.80 21.51 20.86
N VAL A 412 -10.05 21.39 20.43
CA VAL A 412 -11.20 21.06 21.27
C VAL A 412 -11.68 19.69 20.87
N VAL A 413 -11.69 18.74 21.79
CA VAL A 413 -12.08 17.34 21.56
C VAL A 413 -13.30 17.04 22.42
N ARG A 414 -14.34 16.47 21.81
CA ARG A 414 -15.61 16.13 22.48
C ARG A 414 -16.06 14.74 22.07
N PHE A 415 -16.78 14.03 22.93
CA PHE A 415 -17.55 12.89 22.47
C PHE A 415 -18.63 13.35 21.49
N ALA A 416 -18.78 12.63 20.37
CA ALA A 416 -19.85 12.87 19.42
C ALA A 416 -21.22 12.63 20.10
N GLU A 417 -22.27 13.30 19.62
CA GLU A 417 -23.62 13.15 20.20
C GLU A 417 -24.13 11.70 20.13
N ASP A 418 -23.71 10.97 19.11
CA ASP A 418 -24.04 9.56 18.88
C ASP A 418 -22.97 8.59 19.42
N ASP A 419 -22.05 9.04 20.28
CA ASP A 419 -21.19 8.14 21.05
C ASP A 419 -22.01 7.39 22.10
N HIS A 420 -21.90 6.06 22.10
CA HIS A 420 -22.63 5.19 23.01
C HIS A 420 -21.70 4.44 23.98
N GLY A 421 -20.43 4.85 24.07
CA GLY A 421 -19.40 4.14 24.82
C GLY A 421 -18.99 2.81 24.18
N GLY A 422 -18.21 2.02 24.92
CA GLY A 422 -17.74 0.71 24.50
C GLY A 422 -16.34 0.71 23.86
N ALA A 423 -16.06 -0.33 23.06
CA ALA A 423 -14.72 -0.59 22.50
C ALA A 423 -14.30 0.38 21.38
N VAL A 424 -15.27 1.07 20.77
CA VAL A 424 -15.04 2.12 19.77
C VAL A 424 -15.70 3.38 20.31
N ARG A 425 -14.92 4.46 20.41
CA ARG A 425 -15.41 5.78 20.85
C ARG A 425 -15.46 6.72 19.66
N ARG A 426 -16.54 7.51 19.56
CA ARG A 426 -16.72 8.53 18.51
C ARG A 426 -16.52 9.93 19.07
N LEU A 427 -15.69 10.69 18.39
CA LEU A 427 -15.18 11.97 18.81
C LEU A 427 -15.35 13.01 17.71
N ASP A 428 -15.58 14.25 18.11
CA ASP A 428 -15.52 15.42 17.26
C ASP A 428 -14.37 16.31 17.72
N LEU A 429 -13.58 16.80 16.76
CA LEU A 429 -12.45 17.68 17.00
C LEU A 429 -12.58 18.95 16.16
N ASP A 430 -12.34 20.09 16.79
CA ASP A 430 -12.11 21.36 16.09
C ASP A 430 -10.70 21.87 16.45
N LEU A 431 -9.96 22.30 15.43
CA LEU A 431 -8.75 23.09 15.60
C LEU A 431 -9.08 24.54 15.24
N CYS A 432 -8.72 25.48 16.09
CA CYS A 432 -8.95 26.90 15.88
C CYS A 432 -7.73 27.75 16.29
N ASP A 433 -7.66 28.99 15.82
CA ASP A 433 -6.62 29.93 16.24
C ASP A 433 -6.92 30.56 17.62
N ASP A 434 -6.07 31.49 18.08
CA ASP A 434 -6.24 32.15 19.39
C ASP A 434 -7.48 33.05 19.45
N ASP A 435 -8.06 33.37 18.30
CA ASP A 435 -9.29 34.12 18.14
C ASP A 435 -10.54 33.21 18.18
N GLY A 436 -10.34 31.90 18.17
CA GLY A 436 -11.39 30.89 18.11
C GLY A 436 -11.88 30.59 16.70
N GLU A 437 -11.27 31.14 15.65
CA GLU A 437 -11.68 30.87 14.28
C GLU A 437 -11.30 29.45 13.87
N VAL A 438 -12.29 28.67 13.45
CA VAL A 438 -12.09 27.27 13.11
C VAL A 438 -11.24 27.12 11.86
N CYS A 439 -10.16 26.36 12.01
CA CYS A 439 -9.22 26.03 10.95
C CYS A 439 -9.51 24.68 10.30
N VAL A 440 -9.81 23.68 11.13
CA VAL A 440 -10.05 22.30 10.71
C VAL A 440 -11.12 21.69 11.60
N ARG A 441 -12.02 20.89 11.01
CA ARG A 441 -13.00 20.09 11.75
C ARG A 441 -12.89 18.62 11.38
N LEU A 442 -12.86 17.75 12.38
CA LEU A 442 -12.98 16.31 12.24
C LEU A 442 -14.28 15.90 12.92
N ARG A 443 -15.22 15.31 12.16
CA ARG A 443 -16.50 14.84 12.69
C ARG A 443 -16.61 13.34 12.59
N GLY A 444 -17.09 12.70 13.66
CA GLY A 444 -17.20 11.25 13.76
C GLY A 444 -15.85 10.52 13.70
N PHE A 445 -14.80 11.14 14.27
CA PHE A 445 -13.50 10.48 14.43
C PHE A 445 -13.63 9.31 15.40
N SER A 446 -13.36 8.11 14.91
CA SER A 446 -13.54 6.87 15.65
C SER A 446 -12.20 6.31 16.09
N VAL A 447 -12.06 6.07 17.39
CA VAL A 447 -10.89 5.43 17.99
C VAL A 447 -11.27 4.08 18.58
N ARG A 448 -10.43 3.07 18.37
CA ARG A 448 -10.58 1.75 19.00
C ARG A 448 -9.76 1.71 20.28
N THR A 449 -10.38 1.33 21.39
CA THR A 449 -9.73 1.19 22.69
C THR A 449 -9.36 -0.27 22.93
N ALA A 450 -8.12 -0.55 23.34
CA ALA A 450 -7.51 -1.90 23.37
C ALA A 450 -8.01 -2.90 24.45
N ASP A 451 -9.25 -2.81 24.92
CA ASP A 451 -9.85 -3.76 25.89
C ASP A 451 -10.85 -4.75 25.23
N GLY A 452 -10.80 -4.88 23.90
CA GLY A 452 -11.61 -5.84 23.14
C GLY A 452 -10.79 -7.06 22.72
N SER A 453 -10.42 -7.94 23.65
CA SER A 453 -9.98 -9.31 23.34
C SER A 453 -11.18 -10.17 22.93
N GLY A 454 -11.85 -9.76 21.85
CA GLY A 454 -12.78 -10.60 21.11
C GLY A 454 -12.10 -11.00 19.82
N THR A 455 -11.77 -12.28 19.69
CA THR A 455 -11.44 -12.90 18.41
C THR A 455 -12.50 -12.50 17.37
N THR A 456 -12.12 -11.74 16.35
CA THR A 456 -12.92 -11.66 15.13
C THR A 456 -12.02 -11.88 13.92
N ALA A 457 -12.28 -13.03 13.28
CA ALA A 457 -12.01 -13.27 11.88
C ALA A 457 -12.62 -12.14 11.04
N ASP A 458 -11.96 -11.82 9.92
CA ASP A 458 -12.48 -11.09 8.75
C ASP A 458 -13.49 -9.97 9.04
N GLY A 459 -12.96 -8.77 9.28
CA GLY A 459 -13.75 -7.54 9.42
C GLY A 459 -14.28 -7.06 8.08
N GLU A 460 -15.52 -7.42 7.78
CA GLU A 460 -16.36 -6.75 6.77
C GLU A 460 -16.54 -5.26 7.14
N PRO A 461 -16.48 -4.32 6.18
CA PRO A 461 -16.62 -2.89 6.48
C PRO A 461 -18.03 -2.54 6.98
N ILE A 462 -18.10 -1.87 8.14
CA ILE A 462 -19.34 -1.28 8.68
C ILE A 462 -19.86 -0.22 7.71
N ARG A 463 -21.06 -0.44 7.17
CA ARG A 463 -21.79 0.51 6.31
C ARG A 463 -22.28 1.70 7.17
N PRO A 464 -22.20 2.95 6.68
CA PRO A 464 -22.79 4.10 7.37
C PRO A 464 -24.30 3.92 7.51
N ALA A 465 -24.86 4.51 8.58
CA ALA A 465 -26.28 4.48 8.90
C ALA A 465 -27.15 4.80 7.68
N ALA A 466 -28.18 3.99 7.48
CA ALA A 466 -29.08 4.05 6.34
C ALA A 466 -29.73 5.44 6.23
N GLN A 467 -29.27 6.23 5.26
CA GLN A 467 -30.16 7.15 4.57
C GLN A 467 -31.16 6.28 3.80
N THR A 468 -32.45 6.59 3.95
CA THR A 468 -33.54 5.94 3.24
C THR A 468 -33.15 5.79 1.76
N PRO A 469 -33.13 4.58 1.19
CA PRO A 469 -32.69 4.41 -0.18
C PRO A 469 -33.66 5.17 -1.09
N GLU A 470 -33.14 6.15 -1.83
CA GLU A 470 -33.74 6.51 -3.10
C GLU A 470 -33.84 5.24 -3.95
N PRO A 471 -34.97 5.01 -4.64
CA PRO A 471 -35.16 3.78 -5.41
C PRO A 471 -34.05 3.66 -6.46
N PRO A 472 -33.50 2.45 -6.69
CA PRO A 472 -32.50 2.25 -7.72
C PRO A 472 -33.09 2.62 -9.08
N SER A 473 -32.54 3.66 -9.69
CA SER A 473 -32.84 4.01 -11.07
C SER A 473 -32.09 3.06 -11.99
N GLY A 474 -32.78 2.02 -12.45
CA GLY A 474 -32.35 1.17 -13.56
C GLY A 474 -31.83 -0.22 -13.14
N PRO A 475 -31.99 -1.23 -14.02
CA PRO A 475 -31.48 -2.58 -13.77
C PRO A 475 -29.94 -2.61 -13.75
N ASP A 476 -29.37 -3.41 -12.83
CA ASP A 476 -27.94 -3.67 -12.72
C ASP A 476 -27.38 -4.36 -13.99
N ASP A 477 -26.10 -4.13 -14.30
CA ASP A 477 -25.42 -4.57 -15.53
C ASP A 477 -25.49 -6.09 -15.72
N ALA A 478 -25.51 -6.85 -14.62
CA ALA A 478 -25.68 -8.30 -14.64
C ALA A 478 -27.06 -8.73 -15.17
N TYR A 479 -28.12 -7.98 -14.84
CA TYR A 479 -29.47 -8.25 -15.30
C TYR A 479 -29.66 -7.88 -16.78
N LEU A 480 -29.00 -6.81 -17.23
CA LEU A 480 -28.98 -6.42 -18.65
C LEU A 480 -28.25 -7.45 -19.52
N LEU A 481 -27.14 -8.01 -19.03
CA LEU A 481 -26.41 -9.08 -19.71
C LEU A 481 -27.24 -10.36 -19.85
N ASP A 482 -27.92 -10.79 -18.79
CA ASP A 482 -28.81 -11.96 -18.84
C ASP A 482 -29.97 -11.75 -19.84
N LEU A 483 -30.56 -10.56 -19.88
CA LEU A 483 -31.61 -10.21 -20.82
C LEU A 483 -31.13 -10.20 -22.29
N ILE A 484 -29.91 -9.71 -22.54
CA ILE A 484 -29.29 -9.70 -23.87
C ILE A 484 -28.98 -11.13 -24.33
N GLU A 485 -28.46 -11.96 -23.43
CA GLU A 485 -28.22 -13.38 -23.73
C GLU A 485 -29.51 -14.14 -24.03
N ALA A 486 -30.60 -13.86 -23.30
CA ALA A 486 -31.90 -14.47 -23.53
C ALA A 486 -32.49 -14.13 -24.91
N ILE A 487 -32.30 -12.90 -25.42
CA ILE A 487 -32.66 -12.56 -26.82
C ILE A 487 -31.76 -13.33 -27.80
N GLY A 488 -30.44 -13.37 -27.53
CA GLY A 488 -29.48 -14.08 -28.37
C GLY A 488 -29.81 -15.57 -28.53
N ARG A 489 -30.36 -16.18 -27.47
CA ARG A 489 -30.83 -17.58 -27.45
C ARG A 489 -32.27 -17.76 -27.99
N ARG A 490 -32.96 -16.69 -28.39
CA ARG A 490 -34.38 -16.66 -28.80
C ARG A 490 -35.35 -17.15 -27.72
N GLU A 491 -34.94 -17.07 -26.45
CA GLU A 491 -35.76 -17.40 -25.29
C GLU A 491 -36.68 -16.24 -24.88
N MET A 492 -36.44 -15.06 -25.46
CA MET A 492 -37.20 -13.83 -25.21
C MET A 492 -37.38 -13.03 -26.50
N SER A 493 -38.57 -12.43 -26.69
CA SER A 493 -38.84 -11.53 -27.80
C SER A 493 -38.34 -10.11 -27.53
N ALA A 494 -38.08 -9.34 -28.60
CA ALA A 494 -37.64 -7.94 -28.49
C ALA A 494 -38.64 -7.04 -27.74
N ASP A 495 -39.95 -7.38 -27.78
CA ASP A 495 -40.99 -6.65 -27.06
C ASP A 495 -41.05 -7.04 -25.57
N GLU A 496 -40.69 -8.27 -25.21
CA GLU A 496 -40.53 -8.68 -23.80
C GLU A 496 -39.30 -8.03 -23.18
N PHE A 497 -38.18 -7.99 -23.90
CA PHE A 497 -36.98 -7.29 -23.46
C PHE A 497 -37.25 -5.80 -23.16
N LYS A 498 -37.95 -5.09 -24.07
CA LYS A 498 -38.32 -3.68 -23.86
C LYS A 498 -39.22 -3.49 -22.63
N ARG A 499 -40.08 -4.45 -22.30
CA ARG A 499 -40.90 -4.42 -21.09
C ARG A 499 -40.11 -4.71 -19.82
N SER A 500 -39.04 -5.51 -19.90
CA SER A 500 -38.15 -5.81 -18.77
C SER A 500 -37.14 -4.70 -18.45
N LEU A 501 -37.04 -3.67 -19.31
CA LEU A 501 -36.18 -2.49 -19.12
C LEU A 501 -36.91 -1.26 -18.53
N ALA A 502 -38.24 -1.31 -18.43
CA ALA A 502 -39.10 -0.24 -17.92
C ALA A 502 -39.53 -0.54 -16.48
#